data_AF-A0A9Y2IM00-F1
#
_entry.id   AF-A0A9Y2IM00-F1
#
_cell.length_a   1.000
_cell.length_b   1.000
_cell.length_c   1.000
_cell.angle_alpha   90.00
_cell.angle_beta   90.00
_cell.angle_gamma   90.00
#
_symmetry.space_group_name_H-M   'P 1'
#
loop_
_entity.id
_entity.type
_entity.pdbx_description
1 polymer ?
#
loop_
_entity_poly.entity_id
_entity_poly.type
_entity_poly.pdbx_seq_one_letter_code
_entity_poly.pdbx_strand_id
1 'polypeptide(L)'
;MGAATDREFLAKYLTYTLDGGVAERIKCRALVCEATDDLFFNGDGETQPEPRRLHERLTGPKTLLSFTAEEGAAAHCHVGAQRLVTARVFDWLDETL
;
A
#
# COMPACT_ATOMS: atom_id res chain seq x y z
N MET A 1 -17.90 -8.40 7.63
CA MET A 1 -18.40 -7.91 6.32
C MET A 1 -19.89 -8.25 6.09
N GLY A 2 -20.75 -8.13 7.11
CA GLY A 2 -22.22 -8.28 6.97
C GLY A 2 -22.70 -9.43 6.08
N ALA A 3 -22.15 -10.64 6.23
CA ALA A 3 -22.48 -11.81 5.41
C ALA A 3 -23.14 -12.88 6.30
N ALA A 4 -24.12 -13.61 5.77
CA ALA A 4 -24.88 -14.63 6.49
C ALA A 4 -24.20 -16.00 6.48
N THR A 5 -23.27 -16.24 5.55
CA THR A 5 -22.53 -17.51 5.41
C THR A 5 -21.09 -17.30 4.97
N ASP A 6 -20.23 -18.29 5.18
CA ASP A 6 -18.82 -18.27 4.76
C ASP A 6 -18.67 -18.11 3.24
N ARG A 7 -19.52 -18.79 2.47
CA ARG A 7 -19.55 -18.64 1.00
C ARG A 7 -19.86 -17.20 0.60
N GLU A 8 -20.86 -16.59 1.23
CA GLU A 8 -21.22 -15.20 0.95
C GLU A 8 -20.11 -14.24 1.38
N PHE A 9 -19.45 -14.52 2.51
CA PHE A 9 -18.29 -13.76 2.95
C PHE A 9 -17.17 -13.79 1.91
N LEU A 10 -16.81 -14.97 1.38
CA LEU A 10 -15.79 -15.10 0.34
C LEU A 10 -16.20 -14.38 -0.94
N ALA A 11 -17.46 -14.51 -1.36
CA ALA A 11 -17.96 -13.78 -2.53
C ALA A 11 -17.87 -12.26 -2.37
N LYS A 12 -18.20 -11.73 -1.18
CA LYS A 12 -18.05 -10.31 -0.85
C LYS A 12 -16.59 -9.89 -0.81
N TYR A 13 -15.70 -10.70 -0.23
CA TYR A 13 -14.26 -10.42 -0.17
C TYR A 13 -13.68 -10.14 -1.57
N LEU A 14 -14.08 -10.95 -2.56
CA LEU A 14 -13.62 -10.80 -3.95
C LEU A 14 -14.08 -9.49 -4.63
N THR A 15 -15.01 -8.74 -4.04
CA THR A 15 -15.43 -7.43 -4.57
C THR A 15 -14.51 -6.29 -4.14
N TYR A 16 -13.62 -6.52 -3.17
CA TYR A 16 -12.64 -5.52 -2.72
C TYR A 16 -11.48 -5.52 -3.70
N THR A 17 -11.37 -4.45 -4.47
CA THR A 17 -10.31 -4.28 -5.46
C THR A 17 -9.98 -2.80 -5.64
N LEU A 18 -8.76 -2.54 -6.10
CA LEU A 18 -8.29 -1.23 -6.54
C LEU A 18 -8.36 -1.10 -8.08
N ASP A 19 -8.74 -2.17 -8.79
CA ASP A 19 -8.93 -2.19 -10.24
C ASP A 19 -10.24 -1.50 -10.69
N GLY A 20 -10.46 -1.47 -12.00
CA GLY A 20 -11.75 -1.06 -12.58
C GLY A 20 -12.10 0.41 -12.36
N GLY A 21 -11.10 1.29 -12.23
CA GLY A 21 -11.31 2.71 -11.98
C GLY A 21 -11.39 3.07 -10.50
N VAL A 22 -11.27 2.12 -9.57
CA VAL A 22 -11.41 2.40 -8.13
C VAL A 22 -10.24 3.24 -7.61
N ALA A 23 -8.99 2.86 -7.89
CA ALA A 23 -7.82 3.64 -7.49
C ALA A 23 -7.84 5.06 -8.08
N GLU A 24 -8.30 5.19 -9.32
CA GLU A 24 -8.35 6.44 -10.08
C GLU A 24 -9.33 7.46 -9.48
N ARG A 25 -10.28 7.01 -8.64
CA ARG A 25 -11.21 7.88 -7.89
C ARG A 25 -10.56 8.57 -6.70
N ILE A 26 -9.36 8.17 -6.28
CA ILE A 26 -8.62 8.84 -5.22
C ILE A 26 -8.06 10.17 -5.78
N LYS A 27 -8.52 11.29 -5.23
CA LYS A 27 -8.16 12.65 -5.69
C LYS A 27 -7.36 13.48 -4.68
N CYS A 28 -7.26 13.03 -3.43
CA CYS A 28 -6.41 13.66 -2.43
C CYS A 28 -4.92 13.33 -2.67
N ARG A 29 -4.04 14.08 -2.00
CA ARG A 29 -2.61 13.73 -1.94
C ARG A 29 -2.47 12.39 -1.21
N ALA A 30 -1.74 11.45 -1.82
CA ALA A 30 -1.58 10.11 -1.28
C ALA A 30 -0.10 9.74 -1.14
N LEU A 31 0.28 9.32 0.06
CA LEU A 31 1.54 8.66 0.31
C LEU A 31 1.33 7.14 0.25
N VAL A 32 2.12 6.47 -0.58
CA VAL A 32 2.19 5.01 -0.65
C VAL A 32 3.55 4.57 -0.08
N CYS A 33 3.53 3.63 0.85
CA CYS A 33 4.74 3.06 1.44
C CYS A 33 4.90 1.62 0.96
N GLU A 34 6.07 1.30 0.42
CA GLU A 34 6.47 -0.03 0.01
C GLU A 34 7.50 -0.59 0.99
N ALA A 35 7.23 -1.79 1.49
CA ALA A 35 8.21 -2.65 2.16
C ALA A 35 8.79 -3.61 1.10
N THR A 36 10.11 -3.57 0.85
CA THR A 36 10.70 -4.35 -0.27
C THR A 36 10.68 -5.87 -0.06
N ASP A 37 10.55 -6.32 1.19
CA ASP A 37 10.56 -7.73 1.58
C ASP A 37 9.18 -8.13 2.18
N ASP A 38 8.10 -7.46 1.74
CA ASP A 38 6.74 -7.70 2.24
C ASP A 38 6.20 -9.08 1.83
N LEU A 39 5.96 -9.95 2.80
CA LEU A 39 5.52 -11.33 2.55
C LEU A 39 4.11 -11.46 1.96
N PHE A 40 3.29 -10.40 1.98
CA PHE A 40 1.88 -10.43 1.56
C PHE A 40 1.63 -9.67 0.26
N PHE A 41 2.36 -8.58 0.05
CA PHE A 41 2.12 -7.65 -1.05
C PHE A 41 3.26 -7.57 -2.07
N ASN A 42 4.28 -8.43 -1.91
CA ASN A 42 5.31 -8.60 -2.92
C ASN A 42 4.73 -9.16 -4.23
N GLY A 43 5.40 -8.80 -5.33
CA GLY A 43 5.19 -9.45 -6.61
C GLY A 43 5.73 -10.87 -6.62
N ASP A 44 5.32 -11.64 -7.61
CA ASP A 44 5.76 -13.03 -7.85
C ASP A 44 6.83 -13.13 -8.95
N GLY A 45 7.43 -12.00 -9.33
CA GLY A 45 8.43 -11.90 -10.40
C GLY A 45 7.83 -11.67 -11.80
N GLU A 46 6.54 -11.95 -11.99
CA GLU A 46 5.79 -11.57 -13.19
C GLU A 46 4.96 -10.30 -12.94
N THR A 47 4.45 -10.17 -11.71
CA THR A 47 3.69 -9.02 -11.26
C THR A 47 4.53 -8.08 -10.39
N GLN A 48 4.23 -6.78 -10.47
CA GLN A 48 4.83 -5.78 -9.59
C GLN A 48 4.22 -5.87 -8.18
N PRO A 49 4.96 -5.50 -7.11
CA PRO A 49 4.41 -5.35 -5.77
C PRO A 49 3.16 -4.45 -5.76
N GLU A 50 2.16 -4.81 -4.96
CA GLU A 50 0.88 -4.09 -4.90
C GLU A 50 1.01 -2.58 -4.59
N PRO A 51 1.92 -2.13 -3.69
CA PRO A 51 2.13 -0.69 -3.47
C PRO A 51 2.53 0.05 -4.75
N ARG A 52 3.39 -0.53 -5.59
CA ARG A 52 3.78 0.07 -6.88
C ARG A 52 2.62 0.09 -7.86
N ARG A 53 1.87 -1.00 -7.97
CA ARG A 53 0.67 -1.07 -8.84
C ARG A 53 -0.37 -0.02 -8.45
N LEU A 54 -0.64 0.17 -7.16
CA LEU A 54 -1.51 1.24 -6.68
C LEU A 54 -0.93 2.61 -7.04
N HIS A 55 0.33 2.87 -6.69
CA HIS A 55 0.98 4.15 -6.97
C HIS A 55 0.89 4.49 -8.46
N GLU A 56 1.13 3.55 -9.38
CA GLU A 56 0.99 3.78 -10.82
C GLU A 56 -0.43 4.20 -11.22
N ARG A 57 -1.46 3.54 -10.68
CA ARG A 57 -2.88 3.81 -10.98
C ARG A 57 -3.42 5.11 -10.39
N LEU A 58 -2.84 5.62 -9.31
CA LEU A 58 -3.27 6.89 -8.74
C LEU A 58 -3.13 8.03 -9.78
N THR A 59 -4.19 8.82 -9.94
CA THR A 59 -4.23 9.95 -10.90
C THR A 59 -4.06 11.31 -10.25
N GLY A 60 -4.25 11.41 -8.93
CA GLY A 60 -3.98 12.60 -8.14
C GLY A 60 -2.49 12.73 -7.74
N PRO A 61 -2.14 13.76 -6.95
CA PRO A 61 -0.79 13.91 -6.42
C PRO A 61 -0.42 12.70 -5.56
N LYS A 62 0.75 12.12 -5.82
CA LYS A 62 1.17 10.86 -5.24
C LYS A 62 2.66 10.85 -4.95
N THR A 63 3.03 10.19 -3.85
CA THR A 63 4.40 9.95 -3.43
C THR A 63 4.56 8.47 -3.11
N LEU A 64 5.66 7.86 -3.55
CA LEU A 64 6.06 6.52 -3.16
C LEU A 64 7.31 6.59 -2.28
N LEU A 65 7.28 5.95 -1.12
CA LEU A 65 8.46 5.70 -0.29
C LEU A 65 8.73 4.19 -0.25
N SER A 66 9.94 3.79 -0.63
CA SER A 66 10.41 2.41 -0.53
C SER A 66 11.30 2.27 0.70
N PHE A 67 11.00 1.28 1.53
CA PHE A 67 11.70 0.95 2.77
C PHE A 67 12.44 -0.37 2.58
N THR A 68 13.76 -0.34 2.79
CA THR A 68 14.65 -1.44 2.39
C THR A 68 15.20 -2.24 3.55
N ALA A 69 15.83 -3.37 3.23
CA ALA A 69 16.47 -4.23 4.21
C ALA A 69 17.69 -3.54 4.86
N GLU A 70 18.44 -2.70 4.13
CA GLU A 70 19.57 -1.94 4.71
C GLU A 70 19.11 -0.98 5.81
N GLU A 71 17.88 -0.46 5.70
CA GLU A 71 17.26 0.41 6.69
C GLU A 71 16.61 -0.37 7.85
N GLY A 72 16.59 -1.70 7.78
CA GLY A 72 15.83 -2.56 8.69
C GLY A 72 14.31 -2.41 8.56
N ALA A 73 13.84 -1.81 7.45
CA ALA A 73 12.47 -1.33 7.29
C ALA A 73 11.65 -2.13 6.27
N ALA A 74 12.24 -3.12 5.59
CA ALA A 74 11.62 -3.87 4.49
C ALA A 74 10.56 -4.90 4.89
N ALA A 75 10.40 -5.22 6.17
CA ALA A 75 9.39 -6.18 6.60
C ALA A 75 7.97 -5.62 6.45
N HIS A 76 6.96 -6.50 6.41
CA HIS A 76 5.56 -6.10 6.40
C HIS A 76 5.23 -5.06 7.49
N CYS A 77 4.47 -4.03 7.13
CA CYS A 77 4.18 -2.87 7.98
C CYS A 77 5.42 -2.11 8.49
N HIS A 78 6.60 -2.39 7.93
CA HIS A 78 7.89 -1.81 8.30
C HIS A 78 8.29 -2.04 9.76
N VAL A 79 7.86 -3.17 10.35
CA VAL A 79 7.95 -3.42 11.81
C VAL A 79 9.38 -3.41 12.38
N GLY A 80 10.41 -3.61 11.55
CA GLY A 80 11.81 -3.56 11.98
C GLY A 80 12.35 -2.14 12.23
N ALA A 81 11.71 -1.10 11.69
CA ALA A 81 12.21 0.27 11.75
C ALA A 81 11.10 1.32 11.93
N GLN A 82 10.14 1.06 12.83
CA GLN A 82 8.97 1.94 13.04
C GLN A 82 9.34 3.42 13.30
N ARG A 83 10.45 3.69 14.00
CA ARG A 83 10.90 5.08 14.24
C ARG A 83 11.26 5.80 12.94
N LEU A 84 12.01 5.14 12.05
CA LEU A 84 12.39 5.69 10.75
C LEU A 84 11.17 5.95 9.88
N VAL A 85 10.27 4.96 9.81
CA VAL A 85 9.05 5.01 9.00
C VAL A 85 8.15 6.13 9.48
N THR A 86 7.96 6.23 10.80
CA THR A 86 7.18 7.30 11.43
C THR A 86 7.76 8.67 11.10
N ALA A 87 9.07 8.86 11.25
CA ALA A 87 9.72 10.13 10.92
C ALA A 87 9.45 10.55 9.47
N ARG A 88 9.72 9.66 8.49
CA ARG A 88 9.50 9.97 7.07
C ARG A 88 8.03 10.23 6.72
N VAL A 89 7.09 9.54 7.35
CA VAL A 89 5.65 9.78 7.15
C VAL A 89 5.26 11.15 7.71
N PHE A 90 5.76 11.53 8.88
CA PHE A 90 5.47 12.85 9.46
C PHE A 90 6.17 13.98 8.69
N ASP A 91 7.41 13.78 8.24
CA ASP A 91 8.09 14.73 7.36
C ASP A 91 7.26 14.98 6.08
N TRP A 92 6.74 13.91 5.47
CA TRP A 92 5.86 14.05 4.30
C TRP A 92 4.56 14.78 4.64
N LEU A 93 3.95 14.53 5.81
CA LEU A 93 2.75 15.23 6.24
C LEU A 93 3.01 16.74 6.43
N ASP A 94 4.12 17.11 7.07
CA ASP A 94 4.52 18.50 7.30
C ASP A 94 4.78 19.27 6.00
N GLU A 95 5.29 18.59 4.96
CA GLU A 95 5.46 19.19 3.63
C GLU A 95 4.14 19.30 2.84
N THR A 96 3.16 18.47 3.18
CA THR A 96 1.95 18.23 2.37
C THR A 96 0.72 19.00 2.87
N LEU A 97 0.64 19.28 4.18
CA LEU A 97 -0.47 19.92 4.88
C LEU A 97 -0.13 21.36 5.30
#